data_AF-A0A663NCM6-F1
#
_entry.id   AF-A0A663NCM6-F1
#
_cell.length_a   1.000
_cell.length_b   1.000
_cell.length_c   1.000
_cell.angle_alpha   90.00
_cell.angle_beta   90.00
_cell.angle_gamma   90.00
#
_symmetry.space_group_name_H-M   'P 1'
#
loop_
_entity.id
_entity.type
_entity.pdbx_description
1 polymer ?
#
loop_
_entity_poly.entity_id
_entity_poly.type
_entity_poly.pdbx_seq_one_letter_code
_entity_poly.pdbx_strand_id
1 'polypeptide(L)'
;QATATDQVVGFGLVAFSLVLFVYYTLWIIILPFINSNHGIHQYFLPREYAVIIPVVAGLLLVLFIGVFIMVVMWKSRKPAKKSD
;
A
#
# COMPACT_ATOMS: atom_id res chain seq x y z
N GLN A 1 -25.25 -2.08 16.55
CA GLN A 1 -25.45 -2.75 15.24
C GLN A 1 -24.70 -1.94 14.20
N ALA A 2 -23.94 -2.57 13.31
CA ALA A 2 -23.36 -1.88 12.15
C ALA A 2 -24.51 -1.42 11.23
N THR A 3 -24.45 -0.20 10.73
CA THR A 3 -25.46 0.33 9.81
C THR A 3 -25.37 -0.46 8.51
N ALA A 4 -26.49 -0.68 7.79
CA ALA A 4 -26.47 -1.43 6.52
C ALA A 4 -25.42 -0.90 5.52
N THR A 5 -25.14 0.40 5.56
CA THR A 5 -24.06 1.05 4.80
C THR A 5 -22.67 0.53 5.17
N ASP A 6 -22.38 0.33 6.46
CA ASP A 6 -21.09 -0.19 6.94
C ASP A 6 -20.86 -1.63 6.43
N GLN A 7 -21.92 -2.44 6.36
CA GLN A 7 -21.86 -3.80 5.84
C GLN A 7 -21.59 -3.83 4.33
N VAL A 8 -22.22 -2.96 3.55
CA VAL A 8 -22.00 -2.88 2.10
C VAL A 8 -20.57 -2.39 1.79
N VAL A 9 -20.09 -1.38 2.52
CA VAL A 9 -18.72 -0.89 2.37
C VAL A 9 -17.71 -1.98 2.76
N GLY A 10 -17.94 -2.68 3.87
CA GLY A 10 -17.10 -3.80 4.30
C GLY A 10 -17.04 -4.90 3.24
N PHE A 11 -18.18 -5.31 2.70
CA PHE A 11 -18.24 -6.31 1.64
C PHE A 11 -17.52 -5.83 0.37
N GLY A 12 -17.71 -4.58 -0.04
CA GLY A 12 -17.03 -3.98 -1.17
C GLY A 12 -15.51 -3.99 -1.01
N LEU A 13 -15.01 -3.61 0.17
CA LEU A 13 -13.58 -3.64 0.50
C LEU A 13 -13.03 -5.07 0.47
N VAL A 14 -13.75 -6.05 1.00
CA VAL A 14 -13.32 -7.47 0.97
C VAL A 14 -13.27 -8.00 -0.47
N ALA A 15 -14.33 -7.78 -1.26
CA ALA A 15 -14.37 -8.22 -2.64
C ALA A 15 -13.26 -7.57 -3.48
N PHE A 16 -13.05 -6.26 -3.32
CA PHE A 16 -11.96 -5.54 -3.97
C PHE A 16 -10.59 -6.09 -3.57
N SER A 17 -10.37 -6.30 -2.27
CA SER A 17 -9.12 -6.86 -1.74
C SER A 17 -8.86 -8.27 -2.28
N LEU A 18 -9.91 -9.09 -2.42
CA LEU A 18 -9.81 -10.43 -2.98
C LEU A 18 -9.37 -10.40 -4.45
N VAL A 19 -9.94 -9.50 -5.25
CA VAL A 19 -9.55 -9.32 -6.66
C VAL A 19 -8.08 -8.90 -6.77
N LEU A 20 -7.68 -7.90 -5.99
CA LEU A 20 -6.28 -7.46 -5.95
C LEU A 20 -5.34 -8.59 -5.51
N PHE A 21 -5.70 -9.32 -4.47
CA PHE A 21 -4.92 -10.45 -3.96
C PHE A 21 -4.71 -11.52 -5.01
N VAL A 22 -5.77 -11.92 -5.72
CA VAL A 22 -5.68 -12.90 -6.80
C VAL A 22 -4.78 -12.37 -7.91
N TYR A 23 -5.01 -11.14 -8.39
CA TYR A 23 -4.18 -10.53 -9.44
C TYR A 23 -2.69 -10.54 -9.07
N TYR A 24 -2.36 -10.06 -7.87
CA TYR A 24 -0.98 -9.99 -7.40
C TYR A 24 -0.35 -11.36 -7.17
N THR A 25 -1.13 -12.34 -6.70
CA THR A 25 -0.68 -13.72 -6.50
C THR A 25 -0.33 -14.37 -7.83
N LEU A 26 -1.21 -14.25 -8.83
CA LEU A 26 -0.92 -14.74 -10.19
C LEU A 26 0.29 -14.01 -10.75
N TRP A 27 0.40 -12.70 -10.54
CA TRP A 27 1.50 -11.91 -11.06
C TRP A 27 2.86 -12.30 -10.46
N ILE A 28 2.95 -12.50 -9.15
CA ILE A 28 4.20 -12.87 -8.47
C ILE A 28 4.56 -14.34 -8.71
N ILE A 29 3.58 -15.24 -8.60
CA ILE A 29 3.85 -16.68 -8.62
C ILE A 29 3.91 -17.22 -10.04
N ILE A 30 2.96 -16.86 -10.92
CA ILE A 30 2.84 -17.51 -12.23
C ILE A 30 3.76 -16.88 -13.27
N LEU A 31 3.89 -15.55 -13.28
CA LEU A 31 4.68 -14.83 -14.29
C LEU A 31 6.15 -15.30 -14.41
N PRO A 32 6.92 -15.61 -13.34
CA PRO A 32 8.30 -16.07 -13.50
C PRO A 32 8.44 -17.43 -14.21
N PHE A 33 7.36 -18.22 -14.29
CA PHE A 33 7.38 -19.54 -14.93
C PHE A 33 6.86 -19.52 -16.37
N ILE A 34 6.36 -18.38 -16.87
CA ILE A 34 5.83 -18.28 -18.24
C ILE A 34 6.82 -17.54 -19.14
N ASN A 35 7.15 -18.16 -20.27
CA ASN A 35 8.03 -17.57 -21.28
C ASN A 35 7.49 -16.24 -21.82
N SER A 36 8.40 -15.29 -22.02
CA SER A 36 8.14 -13.90 -22.41
C SER A 36 7.38 -13.73 -23.73
N ASN A 37 7.33 -14.78 -24.55
CA ASN A 37 6.71 -14.75 -25.88
C ASN A 37 5.19 -15.01 -25.88
N HIS A 38 4.57 -15.14 -24.70
CA HIS A 38 3.13 -15.34 -24.55
C HIS A 38 2.40 -14.03 -24.29
N GLY A 39 1.27 -13.83 -24.98
CA GLY A 39 0.44 -12.64 -24.88
C GLY A 39 -0.08 -12.33 -23.47
N ILE A 40 0.07 -13.22 -22.49
CA ILE A 40 -0.28 -12.91 -21.10
C ILE A 40 0.52 -11.74 -20.52
N HIS A 41 1.72 -11.47 -21.03
CA HIS A 41 2.58 -10.37 -20.59
C HIS A 41 1.97 -8.98 -20.87
N GLN A 42 0.92 -8.89 -21.69
CA GLN A 42 0.19 -7.63 -21.90
C GLN A 42 -0.77 -7.30 -20.75
N TYR A 43 -1.20 -8.31 -19.98
CA TYR A 43 -2.11 -8.14 -18.84
C TYR A 43 -1.38 -7.94 -17.51
N PHE A 44 -0.08 -8.22 -17.48
CA PHE A 44 0.78 -8.10 -16.31
C PHE A 44 1.85 -7.04 -16.57
N LEU A 45 2.13 -6.20 -15.57
CA LEU A 45 3.28 -5.32 -15.66
C LEU A 45 4.58 -6.15 -15.74
N PRO A 46 5.66 -5.57 -16.30
CA PRO A 46 6.96 -6.22 -16.30
C PRO A 46 7.34 -6.71 -14.89
N ARG A 47 7.96 -7.89 -14.82
CA ARG A 47 8.31 -8.59 -13.56
C ARG A 47 8.96 -7.71 -12.49
N GLU A 48 9.73 -6.70 -12.90
CA GLU A 48 10.47 -5.82 -12.02
C GLU A 48 9.53 -4.98 -11.14
N TYR A 49 8.36 -4.62 -11.67
CA TYR A 49 7.34 -3.88 -10.92
C TYR A 49 6.71 -4.69 -9.79
N ALA A 50 6.73 -6.02 -9.85
CA ALA A 50 6.21 -6.86 -8.77
C ALA A 50 6.97 -6.64 -7.46
N VAL A 51 8.27 -6.31 -7.55
CA VAL A 51 9.14 -5.99 -6.41
C VAL A 51 9.19 -4.49 -6.13
N ILE A 52 9.23 -3.65 -7.18
CA ILE A 52 9.34 -2.19 -7.03
C ILE A 52 8.11 -1.60 -6.33
N ILE A 53 6.89 -2.05 -6.65
CA ILE A 53 5.67 -1.48 -6.08
C ILE A 53 5.63 -1.63 -4.54
N PRO A 54 5.82 -2.85 -3.95
CA PRO A 54 5.89 -2.99 -2.49
C PRO A 54 7.00 -2.15 -1.84
N VAL A 55 8.18 -2.08 -2.49
CA VAL A 55 9.32 -1.30 -1.96
C VAL A 55 8.99 0.18 -1.92
N VAL A 56 8.48 0.74 -3.02
CA VAL A 56 8.09 2.16 -3.08
C VAL A 56 6.97 2.46 -2.11
N ALA A 57 5.95 1.60 -2.01
CA ALA A 57 4.87 1.75 -1.03
C ALA A 57 5.41 1.78 0.41
N GLY A 58 6.34 0.87 0.75
CA GLY A 58 7.00 0.85 2.06
C GLY A 58 7.82 2.11 2.33
N LEU A 59 8.60 2.58 1.35
CA LEU A 59 9.39 3.82 1.47
C LEU A 59 8.51 5.04 1.69
N LEU A 60 7.41 5.16 0.93
CA LEU A 60 6.44 6.24 1.10
C LEU A 60 5.78 6.19 2.47
N LEU A 61 5.43 5.00 2.97
CA LEU A 61 4.86 4.83 4.30
C LEU A 61 5.85 5.26 5.39
N VAL A 62 7.12 4.83 5.30
CA VAL A 62 8.17 5.23 6.25
C VAL A 62 8.39 6.74 6.22
N LEU A 63 8.47 7.34 5.03
CA LEU A 63 8.59 8.78 4.88
C LEU A 63 7.40 9.51 5.50
N PHE A 64 6.18 9.02 5.23
CA PHE A 64 4.96 9.60 5.78
C PHE A 64 4.95 9.57 7.31
N ILE A 65 5.31 8.43 7.91
CA ILE A 65 5.42 8.29 9.37
C ILE A 65 6.50 9.25 9.92
N GLY A 66 7.67 9.33 9.27
CA GLY A 66 8.75 10.22 9.69
C GLY A 66 8.33 11.70 9.67
N VAL A 67 7.68 12.14 8.58
CA VAL A 67 7.14 13.50 8.46
C VAL A 67 6.07 13.75 9.52
N PHE A 68 5.17 12.80 9.74
CA PHE A 68 4.13 12.90 10.75
C PHE A 68 4.72 13.12 12.15
N ILE A 69 5.71 12.30 12.54
CA ILE A 69 6.41 12.45 13.83
C ILE A 69 7.10 13.81 13.92
N MET A 70 7.81 14.24 12.87
CA MET A 70 8.49 15.54 12.83
C MET A 70 7.51 16.70 13.06
N VAL A 71 6.37 16.69 12.37
CA VAL A 71 5.32 17.71 12.49
C VAL A 71 4.73 17.72 13.90
N VAL A 72 4.42 16.55 14.47
CA VAL A 72 3.88 16.43 15.83
C VAL A 72 4.89 16.95 16.86
N MET A 73 6.16 16.59 16.75
CA MET A 73 7.22 17.06 17.65
C MET A 73 7.42 18.57 17.55
N TRP A 74 7.42 19.12 16.33
CA TRP A 74 7.54 20.56 16.10
C TRP A 74 6.42 21.33 16.79
N LYS A 75 5.18 20.88 16.60
CA LYS A 75 3.99 21.50 17.21
C LYS A 75 3.94 21.34 18.73
N SER A 76 4.56 20.29 19.26
CA SER A 76 4.59 19.99 20.70
C SER A 76 5.71 20.73 21.45
N ARG A 77 6.62 21.43 20.77
CA ARG A 77 7.62 22.27 21.45
C ARG A 77 6.93 23.46 22.11
N LYS A 78 6.76 23.42 23.44
CA LYS A 78 6.45 24.62 24.22
C LYS A 78 7.68 25.53 24.25
N PRO A 79 7.54 26.86 24.10
CA PRO A 79 8.66 27.76 24.38
C PRO A 79 9.06 27.55 25.84
N ALA A 80 10.35 27.29 26.08
CA ALA A 80 10.87 27.19 27.43
C ALA A 80 10.58 28.53 28.13
N LYS A 81 9.73 28.52 29.16
CA LYS A 81 9.67 29.64 30.10
C LYS A 81 11.07 29.74 30.70
N LYS A 82 11.82 30.80 30.35
CA LYS A 82 12.96 31.22 31.16
C LYS A 82 12.40 31.46 32.56
N SER A 83 12.77 30.61 33.52
CA SER A 83 12.70 30.96 34.93
C SER A 83 13.68 32.10 35.16
N ASP A 84 13.19 33.15 35.83
CA ASP A 84 13.87 34.39 36.17
C ASP A 84 15.33 34.24 36.62
#